data_AF-A0A538D2Y4-F1
#
_entry.id   AF-A0A538D2Y4-F1
#
_cell.length_a   1.000
_cell.length_b   1.000
_cell.length_c   1.000
_cell.angle_alpha   90.00
_cell.angle_beta   90.00
_cell.angle_gamma   90.00
#
_symmetry.space_group_name_H-M   'P 1'
#
loop_
_entity.id
_entity.type
_entity.pdbx_description
1 polymer ?
#
loop_
_entity_poly.entity_id
_entity_poly.type
_entity_poly.pdbx_seq_one_letter_code
_entity_poly.pdbx_strand_id
1 'polypeptide(L)'
;MQPLMPYFLGRETPPAPLLTTVQKCFRTPDIDEVGLDGSHLTFFEMLGNFSFGQYFKEGAIELAWEFVFQHLNIDPERFWVSVFAGDAELGLGEDEVAHDHWMRMGQPPERIVFLPRSENFWSVGGPGPCGPDTEMYYDWGEEHGCGEPDCKPSCTRCERFLASSWSSSCTPTAS
;
A
#
# COMPACT_ATOMS: atom_id res chain seq x y z
N MET A 1 -5.89 9.10 -5.37
CA MET A 1 -7.06 8.61 -6.15
C MET A 1 -8.29 9.54 -6.20
N GLN A 2 -8.41 10.58 -5.35
CA GLN A 2 -9.65 11.39 -5.27
C GLN A 2 -10.18 11.92 -6.63
N PRO A 3 -9.37 12.46 -7.55
CA PRO A 3 -9.86 12.92 -8.85
C PRO A 3 -10.41 11.80 -9.75
N LEU A 4 -10.04 10.55 -9.48
CA LEU A 4 -10.41 9.37 -10.27
C LEU A 4 -11.66 8.65 -9.71
N MET A 5 -12.22 9.13 -8.60
CA MET A 5 -13.40 8.53 -7.97
C MET A 5 -14.59 8.33 -8.92
N PRO A 6 -14.94 9.27 -9.83
CA PRO A 6 -16.04 9.06 -10.78
C PRO A 6 -15.86 7.80 -11.64
N TYR A 7 -14.62 7.46 -12.01
CA TYR A 7 -14.31 6.27 -12.81
C TYR A 7 -14.43 4.99 -11.99
N PHE A 8 -13.90 4.98 -10.76
CA PHE A 8 -14.03 3.84 -9.85
C PHE A 8 -15.48 3.56 -9.43
N LEU A 9 -16.31 4.59 -9.37
CA LEU A 9 -17.75 4.47 -9.07
C LEU A 9 -18.59 4.12 -10.31
N GLY A 10 -17.98 3.96 -11.49
CA GLY A 10 -18.68 3.69 -12.75
C GLY A 10 -19.58 4.82 -13.23
N ARG A 11 -19.41 6.04 -12.70
CA ARG A 11 -20.21 7.22 -13.07
C ARG A 11 -19.74 7.85 -14.37
N GLU A 12 -18.46 7.72 -14.66
CA GLU A 12 -17.82 8.24 -15.86
C GLU A 12 -16.89 7.18 -16.48
N THR A 13 -16.68 7.26 -17.79
CA THR A 13 -15.70 6.41 -18.49
C THR A 13 -14.31 6.99 -18.32
N PRO A 14 -13.31 6.19 -17.85
CA PRO A 14 -11.95 6.68 -17.74
C PRO A 14 -11.37 6.98 -19.14
N PRO A 15 -10.46 7.97 -19.26
CA PRO A 15 -9.86 8.34 -20.55
C PRO A 15 -8.98 7.24 -21.15
N ALA A 16 -8.50 6.31 -20.32
CA ALA A 16 -7.82 5.10 -20.73
C ALA A 16 -8.03 3.99 -19.69
N PRO A 17 -7.94 2.71 -20.07
CA PRO A 17 -8.13 1.59 -19.15
C PRO A 17 -7.00 1.46 -18.11
N LEU A 18 -5.84 2.05 -18.38
CA LEU A 18 -4.70 2.17 -17.48
C LEU A 18 -4.30 3.65 -17.38
N LEU A 19 -4.12 4.16 -16.18
CA LEU A 19 -3.67 5.54 -15.94
C LEU A 19 -2.49 5.56 -14.98
N THR A 20 -1.63 6.56 -15.12
CA THR A 20 -0.59 6.88 -14.15
C THR A 20 -0.60 8.38 -13.85
N THR A 21 -0.36 8.77 -12.60
CA THR A 21 -0.32 10.17 -12.18
C THR A 21 0.79 10.43 -11.16
N VAL A 22 1.22 11.68 -11.10
CA VAL A 22 1.98 12.24 -9.98
C VAL A 22 1.07 13.28 -9.34
N GLN A 23 0.37 12.88 -8.28
CA GLN A 23 -0.65 13.70 -7.65
C GLN A 23 -0.04 14.53 -6.52
N LYS A 24 -0.17 15.85 -6.60
CA LYS A 24 0.08 16.73 -5.47
C LYS A 24 -0.95 16.47 -4.38
N CYS A 25 -0.49 16.07 -3.20
CA CYS A 25 -1.30 15.74 -2.05
C CYS A 25 -1.05 16.76 -0.93
N PHE A 26 -2.12 17.12 -0.22
CA PHE A 26 -2.03 17.93 0.98
C PHE A 26 -2.76 17.22 2.12
N ARG A 27 -2.03 16.78 3.14
CA ARG A 27 -2.56 16.04 4.30
C ARG A 27 -2.40 16.88 5.56
N THR A 28 -3.51 17.41 6.06
CA THR A 28 -3.56 18.09 7.36
C THR A 28 -3.58 17.17 8.58
N PRO A 29 -4.08 15.92 8.51
CA PRO A 29 -4.04 15.03 9.68
C PRO A 29 -2.62 14.73 10.19
N ASP A 30 -1.62 14.81 9.32
CA ASP A 30 -0.24 14.49 9.66
C ASP A 30 0.55 15.72 10.17
N ILE A 31 -0.12 16.86 10.39
CA ILE A 31 0.55 18.13 10.72
C ILE A 31 1.35 18.07 12.02
N ASP A 32 0.88 17.30 12.99
CA ASP A 32 1.51 17.19 14.32
C ASP A 32 2.80 16.35 14.28
N GLU A 33 2.96 15.48 13.29
CA GLU A 33 4.16 14.63 13.11
C GLU A 33 5.25 15.31 12.27
N VAL A 34 4.90 16.37 11.52
CA VAL A 34 5.82 17.02 10.59
C VAL A 34 6.99 17.67 11.33
N GLY A 35 8.19 17.17 11.05
CA GLY A 35 9.43 17.60 11.68
C GLY A 35 9.75 16.89 13.00
N LEU A 36 8.90 15.94 13.44
CA LEU A 36 9.19 15.04 14.55
C LEU A 36 9.81 13.72 14.07
N ASP A 37 9.48 13.29 12.85
CA ASP A 37 10.05 12.11 12.20
C ASP A 37 10.62 12.40 10.81
N GLY A 38 11.25 11.36 10.23
CA GLY A 38 11.90 11.43 8.91
C GLY A 38 10.98 11.23 7.70
N SER A 39 9.67 11.03 7.87
CA SER A 39 8.81 10.52 6.79
C SER A 39 7.52 11.30 6.55
N HIS A 40 7.00 12.04 7.52
CA HIS A 40 5.74 12.77 7.37
C HIS A 40 5.92 14.15 6.76
N LEU A 41 5.08 14.44 5.76
CA LEU A 41 5.02 15.72 5.05
C LEU A 41 3.57 16.20 4.97
N THR A 42 3.35 17.50 5.09
CA THR A 42 2.01 18.10 4.83
C THR A 42 1.71 18.16 3.34
N PHE A 43 2.70 18.46 2.51
CA PHE A 43 2.59 18.54 1.06
C PHE A 43 3.62 17.63 0.41
N PHE A 44 3.17 16.72 -0.44
CA PHE A 44 4.01 15.75 -1.12
C PHE A 44 3.40 15.30 -2.44
N GLU A 45 4.16 14.58 -3.24
CA GLU A 45 3.69 13.97 -4.48
C GLU A 45 3.44 12.48 -4.27
N MET A 46 2.23 12.03 -4.60
CA MET A 46 1.85 10.62 -4.58
C MET A 46 1.88 10.10 -6.02
N LEU A 47 2.81 9.20 -6.30
CA LEU A 47 2.86 8.46 -7.54
C LEU A 47 1.78 7.38 -7.49
N GLY A 48 0.98 7.27 -8.55
CA GLY A 48 -0.08 6.27 -8.61
C GLY A 48 -0.25 5.67 -9.99
N ASN A 49 -0.41 4.36 -10.04
CA ASN A 49 -0.88 3.61 -11.21
C ASN A 49 -2.28 3.06 -10.93
N PHE A 50 -3.17 3.16 -11.92
CA PHE A 50 -4.59 2.82 -11.77
C PHE A 50 -5.04 1.91 -12.90
N SER A 51 -5.68 0.80 -12.53
CA SER A 51 -6.28 -0.17 -13.45
C SER A 51 -7.80 -0.07 -13.40
N PHE A 52 -8.42 0.09 -14.56
CA PHE A 52 -9.87 0.04 -14.73
C PHE A 52 -10.23 -1.25 -15.48
N GLY A 53 -10.33 -2.35 -14.74
CA GLY A 53 -10.73 -3.66 -15.26
C GLY A 53 -9.69 -4.36 -16.14
N GLN A 54 -8.40 -4.07 -15.97
CA GLN A 54 -7.32 -4.71 -16.73
C GLN A 54 -6.57 -5.75 -15.89
N TYR A 55 -6.03 -5.32 -14.76
CA TYR A 55 -5.43 -6.18 -13.74
C TYR A 55 -6.00 -5.86 -12.35
N PHE A 56 -5.85 -6.80 -11.43
CA PHE A 56 -6.24 -6.65 -10.03
C PHE A 56 -5.01 -6.81 -9.13
N LYS A 57 -5.07 -7.64 -8.07
CA LYS A 57 -3.98 -7.75 -7.09
C LYS A 57 -2.67 -8.26 -7.69
N GLU A 58 -2.74 -9.34 -8.46
CA GLU A 58 -1.58 -9.99 -9.05
C GLU A 58 -0.80 -9.03 -9.95
N GLY A 59 -1.47 -8.46 -10.96
CA GLY A 59 -0.80 -7.52 -11.87
C GLY A 59 -0.34 -6.22 -11.19
N ALA A 60 -1.02 -5.78 -10.12
CA ALA A 60 -0.53 -4.64 -9.34
C ALA A 60 0.79 -4.96 -8.62
N ILE A 61 0.88 -6.15 -8.03
CA ILE A 61 2.09 -6.63 -7.35
C ILE A 61 3.23 -6.85 -8.35
N GLU A 62 2.96 -7.45 -9.52
CA GLU A 62 3.94 -7.64 -10.58
C GLU A 62 4.55 -6.31 -11.04
N LEU A 63 3.70 -5.30 -11.28
CA LEU A 63 4.15 -3.96 -11.68
C LEU A 63 4.94 -3.25 -10.59
N ALA A 64 4.51 -3.36 -9.32
CA ALA A 64 5.24 -2.80 -8.19
C ALA A 64 6.63 -3.44 -8.05
N TRP A 65 6.70 -4.76 -8.15
CA TRP A 65 7.95 -5.53 -8.13
C TRP A 65 8.88 -5.13 -9.27
N GLU A 66 8.38 -5.09 -10.51
CA GLU A 66 9.16 -4.68 -11.68
C GLU A 66 9.71 -3.26 -11.49
N PHE A 67 8.86 -2.32 -11.10
CA PHE A 67 9.25 -0.93 -10.91
C PHE A 67 10.33 -0.76 -9.84
N VAL A 68 10.14 -1.34 -8.65
CA VAL A 68 11.06 -1.16 -7.52
C VAL A 68 12.39 -1.87 -7.76
N PHE A 69 12.37 -3.13 -8.22
CA PHE A 69 13.56 -3.95 -8.25
C PHE A 69 14.29 -3.95 -9.60
N GLN A 70 13.58 -3.75 -10.72
CA GLN A 70 14.19 -3.77 -12.05
C GLN A 70 14.47 -2.37 -12.59
N HIS A 71 13.55 -1.41 -12.36
CA HIS A 71 13.72 -0.04 -12.87
C HIS A 71 14.45 0.86 -11.88
N LEU A 72 14.06 0.86 -10.60
CA LEU A 72 14.75 1.62 -9.56
C LEU A 72 16.02 0.92 -9.04
N ASN A 73 16.19 -0.37 -9.34
CA ASN A 73 17.35 -1.17 -8.93
C ASN A 73 17.59 -1.15 -7.41
N ILE A 74 16.51 -1.12 -6.63
CA ILE A 74 16.62 -1.23 -5.17
C ILE A 74 16.81 -2.70 -4.80
N ASP A 75 17.55 -2.97 -3.73
CA ASP A 75 17.82 -4.32 -3.25
C ASP A 75 16.54 -4.99 -2.68
N PRO A 76 16.09 -6.13 -3.24
CA PRO A 76 14.96 -6.89 -2.68
C PRO A 76 15.18 -7.33 -1.23
N GLU A 77 16.42 -7.55 -0.81
CA GLU A 77 16.74 -7.91 0.57
C GLU A 77 16.51 -6.77 1.57
N ARG A 78 16.16 -5.57 1.11
CA ARG A 78 15.75 -4.45 1.95
C ARG A 78 14.24 -4.34 2.14
N PHE A 79 13.44 -5.16 1.46
CA PHE A 79 11.99 -5.01 1.49
C PHE A 79 11.27 -6.04 2.36
N TRP A 80 10.25 -5.53 3.05
CA TRP A 80 9.18 -6.28 3.70
C TRP A 80 7.87 -5.90 3.03
N VAL A 81 6.86 -6.77 3.12
CA VAL A 81 5.52 -6.46 2.62
C VAL A 81 4.48 -6.78 3.67
N SER A 82 3.42 -5.99 3.70
CA SER A 82 2.24 -6.26 4.54
C SER A 82 1.04 -6.67 3.68
N VAL A 83 0.15 -7.47 4.25
CA VAL A 83 -1.10 -7.91 3.63
C VAL A 83 -2.21 -7.88 4.67
N PHE A 84 -3.46 -7.70 4.22
CA PHE A 84 -4.59 -7.60 5.13
C PHE A 84 -4.86 -8.90 5.91
N ALA A 85 -4.91 -8.78 7.24
CA ALA A 85 -5.15 -9.88 8.18
C ALA A 85 -6.63 -10.31 8.30
N GLY A 86 -7.53 -9.73 7.51
CA GLY A 86 -8.96 -9.94 7.68
C GLY A 86 -9.58 -9.03 8.73
N ASP A 87 -10.91 -8.94 8.69
CA ASP A 87 -11.73 -8.25 9.66
C ASP A 87 -13.10 -8.92 9.74
N ALA A 88 -13.40 -9.47 10.91
CA ALA A 88 -14.64 -10.21 11.14
C ALA A 88 -15.89 -9.31 11.11
N GLU A 89 -15.78 -8.02 11.45
CA GLU A 89 -16.90 -7.07 11.39
C GLU A 89 -17.27 -6.73 9.95
N LEU A 90 -16.27 -6.69 9.06
CA LEU A 90 -16.47 -6.52 7.62
C LEU A 90 -16.85 -7.83 6.91
N GLY A 91 -16.74 -8.97 7.60
CA GLY A 91 -16.93 -10.29 6.99
C GLY A 91 -15.87 -10.63 5.94
N LEU A 92 -14.66 -10.07 6.09
CA LEU A 92 -13.55 -10.27 5.17
C LEU A 92 -12.48 -11.14 5.84
N GLY A 93 -12.02 -12.16 5.11
CA GLY A 93 -10.89 -12.99 5.53
C GLY A 93 -9.54 -12.33 5.25
N GLU A 94 -8.48 -13.03 5.62
CA GLU A 94 -7.10 -12.70 5.25
C GLU A 94 -6.94 -12.62 3.73
N ASP A 95 -6.08 -11.72 3.26
CA ASP A 95 -5.81 -11.54 1.83
C ASP A 95 -4.79 -12.55 1.29
N GLU A 96 -5.21 -13.81 1.22
CA GLU A 96 -4.40 -14.93 0.72
C GLU A 96 -3.93 -14.72 -0.73
N VAL A 97 -4.72 -14.00 -1.54
CA VAL A 97 -4.38 -13.72 -2.95
C VAL A 97 -3.11 -12.86 -3.03
N ALA A 98 -3.04 -11.79 -2.24
CA ALA A 98 -1.87 -10.94 -2.18
C ALA A 98 -0.67 -11.68 -1.56
N HIS A 99 -0.89 -12.38 -0.44
CA HIS A 99 0.14 -13.17 0.24
C HIS A 99 0.82 -14.16 -0.71
N ASP A 100 0.03 -15.02 -1.36
CA ASP A 100 0.56 -16.06 -2.24
C ASP A 100 1.26 -15.48 -3.45
N HIS A 101 0.78 -14.34 -3.96
CA HIS A 101 1.39 -13.70 -5.11
C HIS A 101 2.74 -13.05 -4.76
N TRP A 102 2.87 -12.40 -3.61
CA TRP A 102 4.18 -11.93 -3.12
C TRP A 102 5.18 -13.07 -2.95
N MET A 103 4.75 -14.21 -2.40
CA MET A 103 5.60 -15.41 -2.33
C MET A 103 6.04 -15.89 -3.71
N ARG A 104 5.14 -15.91 -4.70
CA ARG A 104 5.48 -16.29 -6.10
C ARG A 104 6.48 -15.34 -6.75
N MET A 105 6.41 -14.04 -6.44
CA MET A 105 7.37 -13.06 -6.92
C MET A 105 8.76 -13.20 -6.30
N GLY A 106 8.88 -13.97 -5.21
CA GLY A 106 10.14 -14.30 -4.55
C GLY A 106 10.33 -13.64 -3.20
N GLN A 107 9.29 -13.00 -2.65
CA GLN A 107 9.38 -12.43 -1.31
C GLN A 107 9.46 -13.54 -0.25
N PRO A 108 10.43 -13.50 0.69
CA PRO A 108 10.54 -14.51 1.73
C PRO A 108 9.30 -14.51 2.64
N PRO A 109 8.72 -15.67 2.99
CA PRO A 109 7.51 -15.75 3.83
C PRO A 109 7.65 -15.02 5.16
N GLU A 110 8.82 -15.06 5.78
CA GLU A 110 9.11 -14.37 7.04
C GLU A 110 9.06 -12.84 6.95
N ARG A 111 9.07 -12.29 5.72
CA ARG A 111 8.97 -10.86 5.41
C ARG A 111 7.63 -10.44 4.81
N ILE A 112 6.65 -11.33 4.84
CA ILE A 112 5.25 -11.04 4.51
C ILE A 112 4.48 -11.03 5.82
N VAL A 113 3.98 -9.88 6.24
CA VAL A 113 3.29 -9.72 7.52
C VAL A 113 1.80 -9.46 7.31
N PHE A 114 0.96 -10.17 8.05
CA PHE A 114 -0.46 -9.87 8.11
C PHE A 114 -0.70 -8.75 9.12
N LEU A 115 -1.27 -7.62 8.67
CA LEU A 115 -1.61 -6.49 9.56
C LEU A 115 -3.12 -6.25 9.60
N PRO A 116 -3.64 -5.74 10.73
CA PRO A 116 -5.06 -5.52 10.91
C PRO A 116 -5.61 -4.42 9.98
N ARG A 117 -6.92 -4.25 10.00
CA ARG A 117 -7.66 -3.20 9.27
C ARG A 117 -7.13 -1.78 9.48
N SER A 118 -6.56 -1.44 10.64
CA SER A 118 -6.00 -0.10 10.85
C SER A 118 -4.85 0.22 9.90
N GLU A 119 -4.13 -0.81 9.45
CA GLU A 119 -2.93 -0.68 8.62
C GLU A 119 -3.21 -1.10 7.17
N ASN A 120 -3.84 -2.27 6.97
CA ASN A 120 -4.02 -2.85 5.63
C ASN A 120 -5.44 -2.75 5.06
N PHE A 121 -6.16 -1.67 5.37
CA PHE A 121 -7.45 -1.38 4.76
C PHE A 121 -7.57 0.09 4.40
N TRP A 122 -7.45 0.37 3.11
CA TRP A 122 -7.41 1.73 2.62
C TRP A 122 -8.81 2.30 2.39
N SER A 123 -9.00 3.60 2.69
CA SER A 123 -10.22 4.33 2.35
C SER A 123 -9.94 5.79 2.00
N VAL A 124 -10.86 6.43 1.27
CA VAL A 124 -10.80 7.87 0.95
C VAL A 124 -11.03 8.79 2.16
N GLY A 125 -11.22 8.26 3.38
CA GLY A 125 -11.54 9.05 4.58
C GLY A 125 -13.00 9.51 4.67
N GLY A 126 -13.88 8.93 3.86
CA GLY A 126 -15.31 9.25 3.77
C GLY A 126 -16.04 8.27 2.84
N PRO A 127 -17.30 8.56 2.44
CA PRO A 127 -18.02 7.71 1.50
C PRO A 127 -17.29 7.63 0.15
N GLY A 128 -16.92 6.42 -0.27
CA GLY A 128 -16.23 6.20 -1.54
C GLY A 128 -15.59 4.82 -1.62
N PRO A 129 -14.79 4.57 -2.68
CA PRO A 129 -14.06 3.32 -2.83
C PRO A 129 -13.11 3.08 -1.66
N CYS A 130 -13.03 1.83 -1.21
CA CYS A 130 -12.16 1.35 -0.15
C CYS A 130 -11.91 -0.16 -0.34
N GLY A 131 -10.89 -0.70 0.35
CA GLY A 131 -10.63 -2.13 0.33
C GLY A 131 -9.33 -2.58 1.02
N PRO A 132 -9.14 -3.90 1.15
CA PRO A 132 -7.91 -4.50 1.70
C PRO A 132 -6.71 -4.19 0.82
N ASP A 133 -5.62 -3.65 1.36
CA ASP A 133 -4.43 -3.35 0.57
C ASP A 133 -3.21 -4.20 0.95
N THR A 134 -2.10 -3.91 0.29
CA THR A 134 -0.78 -4.44 0.60
C THR A 134 0.22 -3.30 0.52
N GLU A 135 1.21 -3.29 1.38
CA GLU A 135 2.21 -2.22 1.40
C GLU A 135 3.62 -2.78 1.32
N MET A 136 4.53 -2.03 0.71
CA MET A 136 5.95 -2.35 0.65
C MET A 136 6.69 -1.45 1.63
N TYR A 137 7.49 -2.04 2.52
CA TYR A 137 8.29 -1.35 3.52
C TYR A 137 9.76 -1.47 3.20
N TYR A 138 10.46 -0.34 3.18
CA TYR A 138 11.92 -0.31 3.11
C TYR A 138 12.50 -0.44 4.52
N ASP A 139 13.36 -1.43 4.72
CA ASP A 139 14.07 -1.71 5.97
C ASP A 139 15.41 -0.95 6.00
N TRP A 140 15.47 0.12 6.78
CA TRP A 140 16.68 0.91 7.00
C TRP A 140 17.78 0.13 7.72
N GLY A 141 17.47 -1.01 8.34
CA GLY A 141 18.40 -1.86 9.07
C GLY A 141 18.06 -1.98 10.55
N GLU A 142 18.58 -3.02 11.21
CA GLU A 142 18.35 -3.29 12.63
C GLU A 142 18.84 -2.16 13.54
N GLU A 143 19.86 -1.40 13.11
CA GLU A 143 20.39 -0.24 13.80
C GLU A 143 19.37 0.90 13.98
N HIS A 144 18.33 0.93 13.13
CA HIS A 144 17.21 1.87 13.23
C HIS A 144 16.01 1.26 13.97
N GLY A 145 16.10 0.01 14.43
CA GLY A 145 15.04 -0.71 15.14
C GLY A 145 14.97 -0.37 16.63
N CYS A 146 13.82 -0.67 17.24
CA CYS A 146 13.63 -0.47 18.69
C CYS A 146 14.27 -1.55 19.57
N GLY A 147 14.94 -2.56 18.99
CA GLY A 147 15.57 -3.66 19.72
C GLY A 147 14.61 -4.73 20.27
N GLU A 148 13.30 -4.51 20.14
CA GLU A 148 12.27 -5.48 20.54
C GLU A 148 12.10 -6.60 19.51
N PRO A 149 11.79 -7.84 19.93
CA PRO A 149 11.70 -9.00 19.04
C PRO A 149 10.53 -8.93 18.03
N ASP A 150 9.53 -8.10 18.30
CA ASP A 150 8.37 -7.83 17.45
C ASP A 150 8.56 -6.57 16.58
N CYS A 151 9.77 -6.02 16.49
CA CYS A 151 10.10 -4.90 15.60
C CYS A 151 9.95 -5.31 14.13
N LYS A 152 8.76 -5.07 13.57
CA LYS A 152 8.30 -5.44 12.22
C LYS A 152 7.63 -4.24 11.52
N PRO A 153 7.21 -4.35 10.24
CA PRO A 153 6.38 -3.33 9.61
C PRO A 153 5.19 -2.91 10.50
N SER A 154 4.82 -1.62 10.44
CA SER A 154 3.86 -0.97 11.35
C SER A 154 4.34 -0.77 12.81
N CYS A 155 5.62 -1.00 13.13
CA CYS A 155 6.14 -0.68 14.46
C CYS A 155 6.14 0.84 14.71
N THR A 156 5.39 1.29 15.71
CA THR A 156 5.27 2.72 16.07
C THR A 156 6.36 3.22 17.02
N ARG A 157 7.30 2.35 17.42
CA ARG A 157 8.37 2.67 18.40
C ARG A 157 9.67 3.11 17.75
N CYS A 158 9.81 2.98 16.43
CA CYS A 158 11.04 3.27 15.71
C CYS A 158 10.76 3.57 14.23
N GLU A 159 11.77 4.10 13.54
CA GLU A 159 11.67 4.50 12.12
C GLU A 159 12.29 3.47 11.15
N ARG A 160 12.59 2.25 11.62
CA ARG A 160 13.25 1.21 10.83
C ARG A 160 12.55 0.91 9.51
N PHE A 161 11.23 0.83 9.52
CA PHE A 161 10.43 0.44 8.36
C PHE A 161 9.72 1.65 7.77
N LEU A 162 10.17 2.11 6.61
CA LEU A 162 9.51 3.18 5.87
C LEU A 162 8.47 2.59 4.92
N ALA A 163 7.21 2.93 5.14
CA ALA A 163 6.10 2.43 4.33
C ALA A 163 6.01 3.15 2.96
N SER A 164 5.67 2.37 1.94
CA SER A 164 5.10 2.84 0.68
C SER A 164 3.84 2.03 0.41
N SER A 165 2.68 2.70 0.41
CA SER A 165 1.39 2.03 0.24
C SER A 165 1.12 1.73 -1.24
N TRP A 166 0.79 0.47 -1.55
CA TRP A 166 0.39 0.02 -2.88
C TRP A 166 -1.05 -0.50 -2.82
N SER A 167 -2.02 0.39 -2.99
CA SER A 167 -3.43 -0.03 -2.96
C SER A 167 -3.80 -0.80 -4.23
N SER A 168 -4.05 -2.10 -4.07
CA SER A 168 -4.50 -3.01 -5.14
C SER A 168 -6.03 -3.18 -5.18
N SER A 169 -6.76 -2.42 -4.37
CA SER A 169 -8.15 -2.72 -3.99
C SER A 169 -9.05 -1.49 -4.11
N CYS A 170 -9.26 -1.05 -5.34
CA CYS A 170 -10.43 -0.26 -5.68
C CYS A 170 -11.33 -1.09 -6.59
N THR A 171 -12.11 -1.99 -6.00
CA THR A 171 -13.28 -2.54 -6.70
C THR A 171 -14.38 -1.48 -6.75
N PRO A 172 -15.08 -1.32 -7.90
CA PRO A 172 -16.41 -0.76 -7.88
C PRO A 172 -17.26 -1.73 -7.07
N THR A 173 -17.72 -1.36 -5.88
CA THR A 173 -18.94 -1.96 -5.34
C THR A 173 -20.09 -1.41 -6.19
N ALA A 174 -20.28 -2.00 -7.35
CA ALA A 174 -21.44 -1.78 -8.21
C ALA A 174 -22.11 -3.14 -8.44
N SER A 175 -23.35 -3.22 -7.93
CA SER A 175 -24.36 -4.30 -8.00
C SER A 175 -24.26 -5.39 -6.94
#